data_AF-A0A7C3F585-F1
#
_entry.id   AF-A0A7C3F585-F1
#
_cell.length_a   1.000
_cell.length_b   1.000
_cell.length_c   1.000
_cell.angle_alpha   90.00
_cell.angle_beta   90.00
_cell.angle_gamma   90.00
#
_symmetry.space_group_name_H-M   'P 1'
#
loop_
_entity.id
_entity.type
_entity.pdbx_description
1 polymer ?
#
loop_
_entity_poly.entity_id
_entity_poly.type
_entity_poly.pdbx_seq_one_letter_code
_entity_poly.pdbx_strand_id
1 'polypeptide(L)'
;MSQAQEKQQKKQYVYPHKHCVYCGRMIEVRGREYCLKCKPEHEKELSKIGRSKKFRKFLVIYVAIVAIAILAVLAYSFLGA
;
A
#
# COMPACT_ATOMS: atom_id res chain seq x y z
N MET A 1 -50.53 35.25 -16.45
CA MET A 1 -49.18 35.41 -17.03
C MET A 1 -48.15 35.31 -15.93
N SER A 2 -47.67 34.10 -15.62
CA SER A 2 -46.59 33.88 -14.65
C SER A 2 -46.21 32.38 -14.61
N GLN A 3 -45.68 31.88 -15.73
CA GLN A 3 -44.93 30.63 -15.76
C GLN A 3 -43.54 30.96 -16.32
N ALA A 4 -42.80 31.73 -15.54
CA ALA A 4 -41.40 32.01 -15.79
C ALA A 4 -40.57 30.86 -15.21
N GLN A 5 -40.00 30.07 -16.11
CA GLN A 5 -38.61 29.63 -16.01
C GLN A 5 -38.21 28.76 -14.80
N GLU A 6 -38.78 27.57 -14.65
CA GLU A 6 -38.05 26.48 -14.00
C GLU A 6 -37.34 25.63 -15.07
N LYS A 7 -36.40 26.28 -15.76
CA LYS A 7 -35.47 25.62 -16.67
C LYS A 7 -34.64 24.62 -15.85
N GLN A 8 -35.01 23.35 -15.95
CA GLN A 8 -34.16 22.17 -16.01
C GLN A 8 -32.65 22.47 -15.89
N GLN A 9 -32.15 22.70 -14.68
CA GLN A 9 -30.73 22.54 -14.39
C GLN A 9 -30.46 21.03 -14.31
N LYS A 10 -30.43 20.34 -15.45
CA LYS A 10 -29.68 19.08 -15.55
C LYS A 10 -28.23 19.46 -15.30
N LYS A 11 -27.78 19.35 -14.05
CA LYS A 11 -26.37 19.45 -13.68
C LYS A 11 -25.62 18.54 -14.63
N GLN A 12 -24.91 19.14 -15.59
CA GLN A 12 -24.08 18.42 -16.54
C GLN A 12 -23.13 17.57 -15.71
N TYR A 13 -23.31 16.26 -15.76
CA TYR A 13 -22.52 15.32 -14.97
C TYR A 13 -21.09 15.40 -15.49
N VAL A 14 -20.26 16.24 -14.85
CA VAL A 14 -18.83 16.29 -15.11
C VAL A 14 -18.28 14.96 -14.63
N TYR A 15 -18.00 14.07 -15.58
CA TYR A 15 -17.44 12.77 -15.28
C TYR A 15 -16.09 12.98 -14.58
N PRO A 16 -15.83 12.35 -13.42
CA PRO A 16 -14.56 12.50 -12.74
C PRO A 16 -13.47 11.80 -13.56
N HIS A 17 -12.79 12.54 -14.44
CA HIS A 17 -11.62 12.08 -15.15
C HIS A 17 -10.46 11.94 -14.17
N LYS A 18 -10.31 10.76 -13.58
CA LYS A 18 -9.09 10.42 -12.82
C LYS A 18 -7.96 10.14 -13.81
N HIS A 19 -6.79 10.70 -13.55
CA HIS A 19 -5.59 10.43 -14.34
C HIS A 19 -4.73 9.39 -13.63
N CYS A 20 -4.04 8.55 -14.39
CA CYS A 20 -3.11 7.57 -13.86
C CYS A 20 -1.87 8.25 -13.26
N VAL A 21 -1.52 7.90 -12.02
CA VAL A 21 -0.34 8.42 -11.32
C VAL A 21 0.97 8.10 -12.05
N TYR A 22 1.03 6.98 -12.79
CA TYR A 22 2.23 6.54 -13.50
C TYR A 22 2.33 7.05 -14.94
N CYS A 23 1.20 7.10 -15.65
CA CYS A 23 1.17 7.28 -17.11
C CYS A 23 0.49 8.59 -17.55
N GLY A 24 -0.14 9.32 -16.64
CA GLY A 24 -0.91 10.55 -16.92
C GLY A 24 -2.16 10.33 -17.78
N ARG A 25 -2.42 9.12 -18.29
CA ARG A 25 -3.61 8.83 -19.12
C ARG A 25 -4.88 8.85 -18.28
N MET A 26 -5.98 9.22 -18.92
CA MET A 26 -7.32 9.08 -18.36
C MET A 26 -7.59 7.62 -17.97
N ILE A 27 -8.10 7.43 -16.75
CA ILE A 27 -8.54 6.15 -16.23
C ILE A 27 -10.02 5.99 -16.58
N GLU A 28 -10.30 5.04 -17.48
CA GLU A 28 -11.68 4.70 -17.90
C GLU A 28 -12.47 3.99 -16.78
N VAL A 29 -11.76 3.37 -15.82
CA VAL A 29 -12.33 2.48 -14.80
C VAL A 29 -12.41 3.17 -13.44
N ARG A 30 -13.60 3.23 -12.84
CA ARG A 30 -13.78 3.76 -11.48
C ARG A 30 -13.13 2.86 -10.44
N GLY A 31 -12.46 3.46 -9.46
CA GLY A 31 -11.93 2.77 -8.27
C GLY A 31 -10.45 2.41 -8.29
N ARG A 32 -9.68 2.78 -9.33
CA ARG A 32 -8.22 2.57 -9.40
C ARG A 32 -7.49 3.89 -9.57
N GLU A 33 -6.26 3.97 -9.06
CA GLU A 33 -5.38 5.14 -9.19
C GLU A 33 -4.42 5.03 -10.40
N TYR A 34 -4.43 3.88 -11.07
CA TYR A 34 -3.54 3.57 -12.19
C TYR A 34 -4.27 3.01 -13.40
N CYS A 35 -3.70 3.24 -14.58
CA CYS A 35 -4.17 2.74 -15.86
C CYS A 35 -3.93 1.21 -15.96
N LEU A 36 -4.77 0.48 -16.71
CA LEU A 36 -4.63 -0.98 -16.94
C LEU A 36 -3.22 -1.35 -17.44
N LYS A 37 -2.61 -0.47 -18.22
CA LYS A 37 -1.25 -0.63 -18.76
C LYS A 37 -0.15 -0.50 -17.69
N CYS A 38 -0.39 0.24 -16.60
CA CYS A 38 0.53 0.42 -15.48
C CYS A 38 0.26 -0.52 -14.30
N LYS A 39 -0.78 -1.35 -14.38
CA LYS A 39 -1.01 -2.45 -13.44
C LYS A 39 0.24 -3.32 -13.19
N PRO A 40 0.98 -3.80 -14.23
CA PRO A 40 2.17 -4.61 -13.99
C PRO A 40 3.29 -3.84 -13.26
N GLU A 41 3.38 -2.52 -13.46
CA GLU A 41 4.37 -1.68 -12.79
C GLU A 41 4.05 -1.56 -11.29
N HIS A 42 2.79 -1.32 -10.96
CA HIS A 42 2.31 -1.29 -9.58
C HIS A 42 2.48 -2.65 -8.86
N GLU A 43 2.23 -3.77 -9.54
CA GLU A 43 2.49 -5.11 -8.98
C GLU A 43 3.98 -5.40 -8.75
N LYS A 44 4.87 -4.89 -9.61
CA LYS A 44 6.32 -4.96 -9.40
C LYS A 44 6.78 -4.15 -8.20
N GLU A 45 6.20 -2.97 -7.96
CA GLU A 45 6.52 -2.17 -6.78
C GLU A 45 6.02 -2.83 -5.49
N LEU A 46 4.79 -3.34 -5.49
CA LEU A 46 4.23 -4.07 -4.36
C LEU A 46 5.04 -5.32 -3.99
N SER A 47 5.52 -6.07 -4.98
CA SER A 47 6.34 -7.26 -4.75
C SER A 47 7.73 -6.93 -4.18
N LYS A 48 8.34 -5.80 -4.57
CA LYS A 48 9.57 -5.29 -3.93
C LYS A 48 9.33 -4.90 -2.47
N ILE A 49 8.22 -4.23 -2.17
CA ILE A 49 7.85 -3.81 -0.79
C ILE A 49 7.50 -5.03 0.08
N GLY A 50 6.92 -6.08 -0.50
CA GLY A 50 6.58 -7.31 0.21
C GLY A 50 7.80 -8.09 0.70
N ARG A 51 8.92 -8.04 -0.04
CA ARG A 51 10.14 -8.78 0.31
C ARG A 51 10.84 -8.18 1.53
N SER A 52 10.93 -6.85 1.62
CA SER A 52 11.59 -6.16 2.75
C SER A 52 10.87 -6.37 4.09
N LYS A 53 9.53 -6.45 4.09
CA LYS A 53 8.75 -6.75 5.31
C LYS A 53 9.01 -8.14 5.86
N LYS A 54 9.24 -9.15 5.01
CA LYS A 54 9.54 -10.51 5.45
C LYS A 54 10.93 -10.59 6.08
N PHE A 55 11.94 -10.01 5.43
CA PHE A 55 13.31 -9.99 5.98
C PHE A 55 13.39 -9.26 7.33
N ARG A 56 12.66 -8.16 7.51
CA ARG A 56 12.61 -7.45 8.79
C ARG A 56 12.06 -8.34 9.92
N LYS A 57 11.01 -9.13 9.68
CA LYS A 57 10.49 -10.07 10.68
C LYS A 57 11.48 -11.19 11.00
N PHE A 58 12.14 -11.75 9.99
CA PHE A 58 13.18 -12.77 10.19
C PHE A 58 14.36 -12.26 11.02
N LEU A 59 14.85 -11.04 10.73
CA LEU A 59 15.93 -10.42 11.50
C LEU A 59 15.54 -10.21 12.97
N VAL A 60 14.33 -9.74 13.24
CA VAL A 60 13.85 -9.54 14.62
C VAL A 60 13.77 -10.86 15.38
N ILE A 61 13.23 -11.91 14.76
CA ILE A 61 13.14 -13.25 15.38
C ILE A 61 14.54 -13.80 15.64
N TYR A 62 15.46 -13.66 14.68
CA TYR A 62 16.83 -14.12 14.82
C TYR A 62 17.56 -13.43 16.00
N VAL A 63 17.46 -12.10 16.08
CA VAL A 63 18.07 -11.33 17.18
C VAL A 63 17.47 -11.74 18.54
N ALA A 64 16.16 -11.98 18.61
CA ALA A 64 15.52 -12.43 19.84
C ALA A 64 16.03 -13.81 20.31
N ILE A 65 16.20 -14.76 19.39
CA ILE A 65 16.74 -16.11 19.71
C ILE A 65 18.18 -16.00 20.21
N VAL A 66 19.02 -15.21 19.53
CA VAL A 66 20.42 -15.02 19.93
C VAL A 66 20.51 -14.38 21.31
N ALA A 67 19.68 -13.37 21.61
CA ALA A 67 19.64 -12.74 22.93
C ALA A 67 19.26 -13.73 24.04
N ILE A 68 18.25 -14.58 23.80
CA ILE A 68 17.84 -15.62 24.76
C ILE A 68 18.97 -16.63 24.99
N ALA A 69 19.64 -17.06 23.92
CA ALA A 69 20.77 -17.99 24.03
C ALA A 69 21.93 -17.41 24.86
N ILE A 70 22.25 -16.12 24.67
CA ILE A 70 23.27 -15.43 25.46
C ILE A 70 22.88 -15.37 26.94
N LEU A 71 21.63 -14.99 27.23
CA LEU A 71 21.13 -14.94 28.61
C LEU A 71 21.17 -16.31 29.28
N ALA A 72 20.82 -17.38 28.56
CA ALA A 72 20.90 -18.74 29.06
C ALA A 72 22.33 -19.15 29.41
N VAL A 73 23.31 -18.84 28.55
CA VAL A 73 24.74 -19.12 28.80
C VAL A 73 25.26 -18.34 30.00
N LEU A 74 24.91 -17.06 30.11
CA LEU A 74 25.29 -16.24 31.26
C LEU A 74 24.69 -16.80 32.55
N ALA A 75 23.39 -17.10 32.57
CA ALA A 75 22.73 -17.70 33.72
C ALA A 75 23.38 -19.02 34.13
N TYR A 76 23.73 -19.88 33.17
CA TYR A 76 24.43 -21.14 33.44
C TYR A 76 25.82 -20.92 34.05
N SER A 77 26.53 -19.90 33.57
CA SER A 77 27.86 -19.53 34.06
C SER A 77 27.81 -18.95 35.48
N PHE A 78 26.75 -18.21 35.82
CA PHE A 78 26.52 -17.67 37.17
C PHE A 78 25.93 -18.68 38.16
N LEU A 79 25.20 -19.71 37.71
CA LEU A 79 24.71 -20.79 38.58
C LEU A 79 25.74 -21.89 38.80
N GLY A 80 26.68 -22.06 37.85
CA GLY A 80 27.74 -23.07 37.91
C GLY A 80 29.05 -22.58 38.52
N ALA A 81 29.20 -21.27 38.76
CA ALA A 81 30.30 -20.65 39.50
C ALA A 81 29.87 -20.40 40.96
#